data_AF-A0AAN6ZEQ9-F1
#
_entry.id   AF-A0AAN6ZEQ9-F1
#
_cell.length_a   1.000
_cell.length_b   1.000
_cell.length_c   1.000
_cell.angle_alpha   90.00
_cell.angle_beta   90.00
_cell.angle_gamma   90.00
#
_symmetry.space_group_name_H-M   'P 1'
#
loop_
_entity.id
_entity.type
_entity.pdbx_description
1 polymer ?
#
loop_
_entity_poly.entity_id
_entity_poly.type
_entity_poly.pdbx_seq_one_letter_code
_entity_poly.pdbx_strand_id
1 'polypeptide(L)'
;MHSAVAAPALPEFNELDEDRYSSGCIPNTPQDDDSSSASSVSSTGTVIPSPGRALFARPQGVPRGRSFEPIPWTTYFERELFLPAPDGSITYHAYLSSPAPPAGLGKPPGPLFVTHHGAGSSGLSFAVLGAEIRKRLPSAGILSLDARGHGLTTTTTTSSSSTASHPAEDLTLPTLAADLAALLALTKAHMHWPALPPLILVGHSLGGAVVAELANTLSARASTAMDLLGYAVLDVVEGSALDALQSMTAYLATRPAGFASLRDAVEWHVRSRTVRNGVSARVSVPGLLVEGGGAWRWRWRTELAATQPFWEGWFRGLSGKFLGGRGGKMLLLAGTDRLDTELMIGQMQGKYALQVFPEAGHFIHEDLPEKTATVLVDFYRRNDRSALVLPPKVSELLAQGKRV
;
A
#
# COMPACT_ATOMS: atom_id res chain seq x y z
N MET A 1 -50.95 2.05 18.28
CA MET A 1 -50.12 0.83 18.21
C MET A 1 -48.95 1.11 17.29
N HIS A 2 -47.82 1.56 17.83
CA HIS A 2 -46.56 1.72 17.10
C HIS A 2 -45.51 0.90 17.85
N SER A 3 -45.06 -0.18 17.22
CA SER A 3 -44.01 -1.04 17.76
C SER A 3 -42.67 -0.57 17.20
N ALA A 4 -41.82 -0.05 18.07
CA ALA A 4 -40.43 0.26 17.76
C ALA A 4 -39.63 -1.04 17.71
N VAL A 5 -39.02 -1.34 16.56
CA VAL A 5 -38.10 -2.47 16.42
C VAL A 5 -36.72 -2.01 16.90
N ALA A 6 -36.25 -2.62 17.99
CA ALA A 6 -34.92 -2.40 18.55
C ALA A 6 -33.83 -2.93 17.60
N ALA A 7 -32.71 -2.20 17.51
CA ALA A 7 -31.52 -2.63 16.79
C ALA A 7 -30.90 -3.87 17.47
N PRO A 8 -30.39 -4.86 16.72
CA PRO A 8 -29.72 -6.01 17.31
C PRO A 8 -28.37 -5.59 17.90
N ALA A 9 -28.11 -6.04 19.13
CA ALA A 9 -26.82 -5.92 19.79
C ALA A 9 -25.75 -6.71 19.03
N LEU A 10 -24.55 -6.14 18.91
CA LEU A 10 -23.38 -6.81 18.35
C LEU A 10 -22.98 -7.99 19.25
N PRO A 11 -22.59 -9.15 18.69
CA PRO A 11 -22.04 -10.23 19.49
C PRO A 11 -20.68 -9.81 20.06
N GLU A 12 -20.56 -9.84 21.39
CA GLU A 12 -19.29 -9.77 22.11
C GLU A 12 -18.46 -11.01 21.74
N PHE A 13 -17.39 -10.81 20.97
CA PHE A 13 -16.37 -11.83 20.77
C PHE A 13 -15.49 -11.86 22.03
N ASN A 14 -15.73 -12.85 22.88
CA ASN A 14 -14.99 -13.06 24.12
C ASN A 14 -13.83 -14.04 23.84
N GLU A 15 -12.68 -13.53 23.41
CA GLU A 15 -11.42 -14.29 23.39
C GLU A 15 -10.75 -14.20 24.78
N LEU A 16 -11.35 -14.83 25.78
CA LEU A 16 -10.81 -14.92 27.15
C LEU A 16 -10.43 -16.35 27.57
N ASP A 17 -10.05 -17.20 26.62
CA ASP A 17 -9.44 -18.50 26.93
C ASP A 17 -8.07 -18.61 26.25
N GLU A 18 -7.09 -17.83 26.72
CA GLU A 18 -5.66 -18.19 26.65
C GLU A 18 -4.77 -17.21 27.45
N ASP A 19 -5.02 -17.09 28.75
CA ASP A 19 -4.07 -16.43 29.67
C ASP A 19 -4.01 -17.20 31.02
N ARG A 20 -3.31 -18.33 31.01
CA ARG A 20 -2.72 -18.90 32.23
C ARG A 20 -1.24 -19.14 31.97
N TYR A 21 -0.40 -18.21 32.45
CA TYR A 21 0.73 -18.43 33.35
C TYR A 21 1.70 -17.23 33.31
N SER A 22 2.06 -16.72 34.49
CA SER A 22 3.04 -15.64 34.79
C SER A 22 2.51 -14.20 34.61
N SER A 23 2.66 -13.24 35.51
CA SER A 23 3.36 -13.11 36.79
C SER A 23 2.77 -11.92 37.57
N GLY A 24 2.96 -11.88 38.89
CA GLY A 24 2.29 -10.96 39.81
C GLY A 24 2.82 -9.52 39.93
N CYS A 25 1.94 -8.68 40.50
CA CYS A 25 2.13 -7.54 41.44
C CYS A 25 3.21 -6.47 41.11
N ILE A 26 2.90 -5.17 40.93
CA ILE A 26 2.67 -4.11 41.97
C ILE A 26 2.30 -2.75 41.25
N PRO A 27 1.68 -1.74 41.92
CA PRO A 27 0.77 -0.74 41.32
C PRO A 27 1.16 0.77 41.33
N ASN A 28 0.32 1.59 40.67
CA ASN A 28 -0.10 3.01 40.91
C ASN A 28 0.71 4.25 40.40
N THR A 29 0.09 4.96 39.42
CA THR A 29 -0.23 6.43 39.25
C THR A 29 0.81 7.56 39.51
N PRO A 30 0.58 8.86 39.11
CA PRO A 30 -0.35 9.50 38.14
C PRO A 30 0.25 10.63 37.23
N GLN A 31 -0.55 11.05 36.22
CA GLN A 31 -0.91 12.43 35.79
C GLN A 31 0.12 13.57 35.70
N ASP A 32 0.12 14.31 34.57
CA ASP A 32 0.25 15.79 34.55
C ASP A 32 -0.27 16.39 33.22
N ASP A 33 -1.11 17.42 33.38
CA ASP A 33 -1.67 18.34 32.38
C ASP A 33 -0.71 19.53 32.16
N ASP A 34 -0.82 20.20 30.99
CA ASP A 34 -0.88 21.68 30.81
C ASP A 34 -0.51 22.09 29.36
N SER A 35 -1.46 22.68 28.60
CA SER A 35 -1.74 24.12 28.47
C SER A 35 -0.59 24.94 27.84
N SER A 36 -0.71 25.30 26.55
CA SER A 36 -1.21 26.61 26.06
C SER A 36 -0.09 27.59 25.69
N SER A 37 -0.12 28.14 24.46
CA SER A 37 -0.25 29.60 24.23
C SER A 37 0.06 30.02 22.79
N ALA A 38 -0.72 30.99 22.34
CA ALA A 38 -0.75 31.61 21.02
C ALA A 38 0.15 32.86 20.94
N SER A 39 0.44 33.31 19.71
CA SER A 39 0.73 34.68 19.29
C SER A 39 0.91 34.68 17.76
N SER A 40 0.74 35.72 16.93
CA SER A 40 -0.10 36.93 16.84
C SER A 40 0.35 37.63 15.54
N VAL A 41 -0.60 37.89 14.63
CA VAL A 41 -0.71 38.93 13.57
C VAL A 41 0.52 39.45 12.77
N SER A 42 0.38 39.54 11.44
CA SER A 42 0.50 40.81 10.69
C SER A 42 0.01 40.68 9.23
N SER A 43 -0.58 41.77 8.73
CA SER A 43 -1.35 41.87 7.47
C SER A 43 -0.57 42.61 6.38
N THR A 44 -0.68 42.14 5.13
CA THR A 44 -0.52 42.96 3.91
C THR A 44 -1.40 42.34 2.80
N GLY A 45 -2.25 43.16 2.18
CA GLY A 45 -3.24 42.70 1.19
C GLY A 45 -2.74 42.60 -0.24
N THR A 46 -3.41 41.78 -1.06
CA THR A 46 -4.18 42.12 -2.28
C THR A 46 -4.25 40.92 -3.25
N VAL A 47 -5.36 40.89 -4.01
CA VAL A 47 -5.70 40.07 -5.19
C VAL A 47 -6.44 38.75 -4.91
N ILE A 48 -7.74 38.77 -5.17
CA ILE A 48 -8.63 37.60 -5.20
C ILE A 48 -8.56 36.99 -6.62
N PRO A 49 -8.07 35.75 -6.80
CA PRO A 49 -8.24 35.01 -8.05
C PRO A 49 -9.55 34.20 -8.01
N SER A 50 -10.18 34.08 -9.17
CA SER A 50 -11.45 33.37 -9.39
C SER A 50 -11.44 31.91 -8.89
N PRO A 51 -12.57 31.38 -8.37
CA PRO A 51 -12.65 30.02 -7.85
C PRO A 51 -12.64 29.04 -9.02
N GLY A 52 -11.56 28.26 -9.17
CA GLY A 52 -11.57 27.25 -10.24
C GLY A 52 -10.37 26.33 -10.35
N ARG A 53 -9.17 26.68 -9.90
CA ARG A 53 -7.99 25.80 -10.04
C ARG A 53 -6.99 26.02 -8.89
N ALA A 54 -7.03 25.13 -7.90
CA ALA A 54 -6.03 25.07 -6.84
C ALA A 54 -4.73 24.44 -7.38
N LEU A 55 -3.94 25.23 -8.13
CA LEU A 55 -2.69 24.74 -8.75
C LEU A 55 -1.51 24.63 -7.77
N PHE A 56 -1.65 25.12 -6.53
CA PHE A 56 -0.65 24.99 -5.47
C PHE A 56 -1.31 24.98 -4.07
N ALA A 57 -2.00 23.90 -3.71
CA ALA A 57 -2.51 23.73 -2.36
C ALA A 57 -1.38 23.32 -1.40
N ARG A 58 -1.12 24.11 -0.35
CA ARG A 58 -0.25 23.70 0.77
C ARG A 58 -0.89 22.50 1.50
N PRO A 59 -0.12 21.51 1.95
CA PRO A 59 -0.67 20.39 2.72
C PRO A 59 -1.31 20.93 4.00
N GLN A 60 -2.62 20.72 4.15
CA GLN A 60 -3.33 21.00 5.40
C GLN A 60 -2.85 20.00 6.46
N GLY A 61 -2.45 20.50 7.63
CA GLY A 61 -2.06 19.64 8.74
C GLY A 61 -3.23 18.72 9.16
N VAL A 62 -2.91 17.48 9.53
CA VAL A 62 -3.90 16.49 9.97
C VAL A 62 -4.64 17.04 11.21
N PRO A 63 -5.99 17.17 11.19
CA PRO A 63 -6.73 17.62 12.36
C PRO A 63 -6.51 16.66 13.53
N ARG A 64 -5.96 17.18 14.64
CA ARG A 64 -5.78 16.46 15.91
C ARG A 64 -7.11 16.49 16.67
N GLY A 65 -7.92 15.45 16.48
CA GLY A 65 -9.17 15.22 17.21
C GLY A 65 -9.73 13.82 16.93
N ARG A 66 -10.64 13.33 17.78
CA ARG A 66 -11.41 12.07 17.57
C ARG A 66 -12.46 12.20 16.44
N SER A 67 -12.15 12.94 15.38
CA SER A 67 -13.03 13.09 14.23
C SER A 67 -12.78 11.94 13.25
N PHE A 68 -13.83 11.22 12.86
CA PHE A 68 -13.78 10.26 11.74
C PHE A 68 -13.93 10.94 10.37
N GLU A 69 -13.69 12.25 10.30
CA GLU A 69 -13.76 13.02 9.06
C GLU A 69 -12.66 12.60 8.08
N PRO A 70 -12.99 12.37 6.79
CA PRO A 70 -12.02 12.02 5.78
C PRO A 70 -10.83 12.99 5.70
N ILE A 71 -9.64 12.45 5.46
CA ILE A 71 -8.45 13.22 5.15
C ILE A 71 -8.21 13.12 3.63
N PRO A 72 -8.09 14.25 2.90
CA PRO A 72 -7.90 14.21 1.46
C PRO A 72 -6.53 13.62 1.11
N TRP A 73 -6.46 12.88 -0.01
CA TRP A 73 -5.24 12.25 -0.49
C TRP A 73 -4.09 13.24 -0.71
N THR A 74 -4.42 14.49 -1.07
CA THR A 74 -3.48 15.61 -1.28
C THR A 74 -2.67 15.96 -0.04
N THR A 75 -3.05 15.44 1.13
CA THR A 75 -2.25 15.55 2.36
C THR A 75 -0.98 14.70 2.29
N TYR A 76 -1.01 13.59 1.53
CA TYR A 76 0.04 12.56 1.52
C TYR A 76 0.78 12.46 0.18
N PHE A 77 0.10 12.76 -0.94
CA PHE A 77 0.70 12.69 -2.27
C PHE A 77 0.74 14.05 -2.94
N GLU A 78 1.73 14.22 -3.81
CA GLU A 78 1.96 15.45 -4.58
C GLU A 78 0.95 15.60 -5.71
N ARG A 79 0.63 14.49 -6.39
CA ARG A 79 -0.27 14.45 -7.54
C ARG A 79 -0.93 13.08 -7.70
N GLU A 80 -1.99 13.04 -8.49
CA GLU A 80 -2.57 11.81 -9.03
C GLU A 80 -2.31 11.74 -10.54
N LEU A 81 -2.23 10.53 -11.06
CA LEU A 81 -1.91 10.22 -12.45
C LEU A 81 -3.05 9.40 -13.05
N PHE A 82 -3.48 9.79 -14.25
CA PHE A 82 -4.37 9.00 -15.10
C PHE A 82 -3.58 8.64 -16.36
N LEU A 83 -3.26 7.35 -16.49
CA LEU A 83 -2.33 6.82 -17.48
C LEU A 83 -3.10 5.90 -18.44
N PRO A 84 -3.61 6.40 -19.57
CA PRO A 84 -4.30 5.56 -20.55
C PRO A 84 -3.32 4.59 -21.20
N ALA A 85 -3.73 3.32 -21.30
CA ALA A 85 -3.02 2.33 -22.10
C ALA A 85 -3.06 2.74 -23.58
N PRO A 86 -2.04 2.40 -24.39
CA PRO A 86 -1.98 2.78 -25.80
C PRO A 86 -3.16 2.29 -26.65
N ASP A 87 -3.77 1.17 -26.26
CA ASP A 87 -4.95 0.58 -26.91
C ASP A 87 -6.27 1.15 -26.38
N GLY A 88 -6.22 2.04 -25.39
CA GLY A 88 -7.38 2.63 -24.72
C GLY A 88 -8.19 1.65 -23.88
N SER A 89 -7.73 0.41 -23.68
CA SER A 89 -8.49 -0.64 -22.97
C SER A 89 -8.65 -0.38 -21.47
N ILE A 90 -7.68 0.30 -20.88
CA ILE A 90 -7.61 0.62 -19.46
C ILE A 90 -6.95 1.99 -19.27
N THR A 91 -7.46 2.75 -18.30
CA THR A 91 -6.79 3.94 -17.78
C THR A 91 -6.37 3.62 -16.35
N TYR A 92 -5.06 3.50 -16.16
CA TYR A 92 -4.49 3.24 -14.84
C TYR A 92 -4.52 4.49 -14.00
N HIS A 93 -4.80 4.32 -12.72
CA HIS A 93 -4.72 5.40 -11.74
C HIS A 93 -3.62 5.14 -10.72
N ALA A 94 -2.88 6.18 -10.34
CA ALA A 94 -1.90 6.12 -9.27
C ALA A 94 -1.70 7.48 -8.60
N TYR A 95 -1.39 7.46 -7.30
CA TYR A 95 -0.92 8.60 -6.54
C TYR A 95 0.61 8.66 -6.53
N LEU A 96 1.19 9.83 -6.73
CA LEU A 96 2.63 10.03 -6.81
C LEU A 96 3.11 11.11 -5.85
N SER A 97 4.16 10.80 -5.10
CA SER A 97 5.14 11.77 -4.58
C SER A 97 6.45 11.54 -5.34
N SER A 98 6.95 12.55 -6.04
CA SER A 98 8.12 12.37 -6.91
C SER A 98 9.39 12.08 -6.09
N PRO A 99 10.27 11.17 -6.56
CA PRO A 99 11.59 11.00 -5.95
C PRO A 99 12.43 12.27 -6.17
N ALA A 100 13.39 12.50 -5.27
CA ALA A 100 14.33 13.61 -5.45
C ALA A 100 15.12 13.42 -6.76
N PRO A 101 15.40 14.51 -7.50
CA PRO A 101 16.22 14.45 -8.68
C PRO A 101 17.65 14.00 -8.32
N PRO A 102 18.44 13.55 -9.31
CA PRO A 102 19.85 13.22 -9.11
C PRO A 102 20.62 14.32 -8.37
N ALA A 103 21.37 13.95 -7.34
CA ALA A 103 22.19 14.88 -6.54
C ALA A 103 23.52 15.30 -7.23
N GLY A 104 23.56 15.28 -8.56
CA GLY A 104 24.74 15.55 -9.38
C GLY A 104 24.84 14.66 -10.62
N LEU A 105 25.77 15.02 -11.51
CA LEU A 105 26.00 14.28 -12.76
C LEU A 105 26.42 12.82 -12.47
N GLY A 106 25.75 11.87 -13.10
CA GLY A 106 26.04 10.44 -12.96
C GLY A 106 25.52 9.78 -11.67
N LYS A 107 24.82 10.50 -10.78
CA LYS A 107 24.14 9.91 -9.62
C LYS A 107 22.73 9.46 -9.99
N PRO A 108 22.21 8.35 -9.44
CA PRO A 108 20.81 8.00 -9.62
C PRO A 108 19.90 9.04 -8.92
N PRO A 109 18.65 9.20 -9.38
CA PRO A 109 17.63 9.87 -8.58
C PRO A 109 17.38 9.11 -7.26
N GLY A 110 16.65 9.72 -6.34
CA GLY A 110 16.17 9.02 -5.15
C GLY A 110 15.34 7.78 -5.52
N PRO A 111 15.24 6.78 -4.63
CA PRO A 111 14.51 5.56 -4.93
C PRO A 111 13.01 5.81 -5.08
N LEU A 112 12.35 4.95 -5.84
CA LEU A 112 10.89 4.95 -5.96
C LEU A 112 10.33 3.69 -5.28
N PHE A 113 9.57 3.89 -4.22
CA PHE A 113 8.75 2.84 -3.61
C PHE A 113 7.45 2.74 -4.40
N VAL A 114 7.22 1.59 -5.02
CA VAL A 114 6.02 1.32 -5.82
C VAL A 114 5.14 0.39 -5.01
N THR A 115 3.95 0.85 -4.65
CA THR A 115 3.09 0.14 -3.69
C THR A 115 1.85 -0.44 -4.36
N HIS A 116 1.59 -1.72 -4.14
CA HIS A 116 0.43 -2.45 -4.64
C HIS A 116 -0.43 -2.94 -3.47
N HIS A 117 -1.70 -2.53 -3.46
CA HIS A 117 -2.64 -2.87 -2.39
C HIS A 117 -3.21 -4.29 -2.52
N GLY A 118 -3.81 -4.76 -1.42
CA GLY A 118 -4.57 -6.00 -1.36
C GLY A 118 -5.96 -5.88 -2.01
N ALA A 119 -6.63 -7.02 -2.22
CA ALA A 119 -7.94 -7.06 -2.84
C ALA A 119 -8.99 -6.28 -2.01
N GLY A 120 -9.85 -5.51 -2.68
CA GLY A 120 -10.85 -4.65 -2.05
C GLY A 120 -10.30 -3.38 -1.39
N SER A 121 -9.00 -3.12 -1.51
CA SER A 121 -8.35 -1.88 -1.05
C SER A 121 -8.09 -0.92 -2.22
N SER A 122 -7.26 0.11 -1.99
CA SER A 122 -6.82 1.08 -3.01
C SER A 122 -5.39 1.55 -2.70
N GLY A 123 -4.79 2.31 -3.62
CA GLY A 123 -3.48 2.94 -3.44
C GLY A 123 -3.42 3.87 -2.22
N LEU A 124 -4.58 4.36 -1.73
CA LEU A 124 -4.62 5.17 -0.52
C LEU A 124 -4.30 4.41 0.77
N SER A 125 -4.35 3.07 0.76
CA SER A 125 -3.88 2.27 1.91
C SER A 125 -2.39 2.49 2.23
N PHE A 126 -1.60 2.94 1.26
CA PHE A 126 -0.18 3.26 1.46
C PHE A 126 0.09 4.73 1.78
N ALA A 127 -0.94 5.58 1.92
CA ALA A 127 -0.76 7.02 2.09
C ALA A 127 0.07 7.37 3.34
N VAL A 128 -0.29 6.83 4.50
CA VAL A 128 0.43 7.10 5.76
C VAL A 128 1.81 6.47 5.74
N LEU A 129 1.93 5.22 5.28
CA LEU A 129 3.23 4.56 5.12
C LEU A 129 4.17 5.35 4.21
N GLY A 130 3.69 5.85 3.07
CA GLY A 130 4.47 6.66 2.15
C GLY A 130 5.00 7.95 2.80
N ALA A 131 4.19 8.62 3.62
CA ALA A 131 4.64 9.77 4.40
C ALA A 131 5.71 9.39 5.44
N GLU A 132 5.55 8.27 6.16
CA GLU A 132 6.54 7.81 7.13
C GLU A 132 7.87 7.40 6.47
N ILE A 133 7.82 6.79 5.28
CA ILE A 133 9.02 6.50 4.47
C ILE A 133 9.74 7.81 4.13
N ARG A 134 9.01 8.83 3.64
CA ARG A 134 9.60 10.11 3.23
C ARG A 134 10.13 10.93 4.41
N LYS A 135 9.56 10.82 5.61
CA LYS A 135 10.14 11.42 6.82
C LYS A 135 11.53 10.86 7.12
N ARG A 136 11.74 9.57 6.88
CA ARG A 136 13.01 8.86 7.17
C ARG A 136 14.00 8.88 6.01
N LEU A 137 13.48 8.97 4.78
CA LEU A 137 14.23 9.05 3.54
C LEU A 137 13.62 10.15 2.65
N PRO A 138 13.98 11.43 2.88
CA PRO A 138 13.38 12.56 2.18
C PRO A 138 13.55 12.54 0.65
N SER A 139 14.54 11.80 0.15
CA SER A 139 14.78 11.62 -1.28
C SER A 139 13.85 10.59 -1.94
N ALA A 140 13.12 9.78 -1.17
CA ALA A 140 12.25 8.74 -1.70
C ALA A 140 11.02 9.32 -2.41
N GLY A 141 10.70 8.73 -3.55
CA GLY A 141 9.41 8.85 -4.20
C GLY A 141 8.48 7.71 -3.78
N ILE A 142 7.18 7.95 -3.83
CA ILE A 142 6.13 6.96 -3.57
C ILE A 142 5.18 6.95 -4.77
N LEU A 143 5.04 5.81 -5.44
CA LEU A 143 4.06 5.58 -6.50
C LEU A 143 3.07 4.52 -6.00
N SER A 144 1.87 4.94 -5.62
CA SER A 144 0.84 4.05 -5.10
C SER A 144 -0.31 3.92 -6.09
N LEU A 145 -0.44 2.75 -6.70
CA LEU A 145 -1.42 2.51 -7.75
C LEU A 145 -2.77 2.05 -7.19
N ASP A 146 -3.82 2.25 -7.99
CA ASP A 146 -5.06 1.50 -7.90
C ASP A 146 -5.02 0.36 -8.92
N ALA A 147 -5.22 -0.88 -8.46
CA ALA A 147 -5.23 -2.05 -9.33
C ALA A 147 -6.46 -2.04 -10.26
N ARG A 148 -6.41 -2.84 -11.32
CA ARG A 148 -7.58 -3.16 -12.16
C ARG A 148 -8.77 -3.58 -11.27
N GLY A 149 -9.97 -3.09 -11.57
CA GLY A 149 -11.18 -3.31 -10.75
C GLY A 149 -11.20 -2.61 -9.39
N HIS A 150 -10.23 -1.73 -9.10
CA HIS A 150 -10.09 -1.04 -7.82
C HIS A 150 -9.87 0.46 -8.00
N GLY A 151 -10.19 1.22 -6.95
CA GLY A 151 -9.95 2.66 -6.88
C GLY A 151 -10.45 3.44 -8.11
N LEU A 152 -9.62 4.31 -8.65
CA LEU A 152 -9.99 5.13 -9.82
C LEU A 152 -9.47 4.55 -11.14
N THR A 153 -8.91 3.34 -11.15
CA THR A 153 -8.55 2.64 -12.38
C THR A 153 -9.81 2.18 -13.11
N THR A 154 -9.93 2.53 -14.38
CA THR A 154 -11.13 2.25 -15.20
C THR A 154 -10.78 1.43 -16.43
N THR A 155 -11.56 0.41 -16.72
CA THR A 155 -11.48 -0.39 -17.95
C THR A 155 -12.63 -0.04 -18.90
N THR A 156 -12.45 -0.16 -20.21
CA THR A 156 -13.51 0.17 -21.20
C THR A 156 -14.82 -0.59 -20.96
N THR A 157 -14.76 -1.79 -20.39
CA THR A 157 -15.92 -2.59 -19.96
C THR A 157 -16.71 -1.95 -18.81
N THR A 158 -16.09 -1.11 -17.98
CA THR A 158 -16.75 -0.40 -16.86
C THR A 158 -17.47 0.89 -17.27
N SER A 159 -17.27 1.36 -18.51
CA SER A 159 -17.77 2.66 -18.99
C SER A 159 -19.13 2.60 -19.70
N SER A 160 -19.69 1.40 -19.93
CA SER A 160 -20.98 1.22 -20.62
C SER A 160 -22.03 0.54 -19.73
N SER A 161 -23.01 1.33 -19.30
CA SER A 161 -24.41 0.99 -18.95
C SER A 161 -24.77 -0.38 -18.35
N SER A 162 -25.54 -0.29 -17.27
CA SER A 162 -26.09 -1.30 -16.36
C SER A 162 -27.09 -2.34 -16.92
N THR A 163 -26.80 -3.03 -18.03
CA THR A 163 -27.66 -4.15 -18.49
C THR A 163 -26.88 -5.24 -19.23
N ALA A 164 -27.01 -6.47 -18.72
CA ALA A 164 -26.66 -7.77 -19.32
C ALA A 164 -25.16 -8.14 -19.46
N SER A 165 -24.77 -9.18 -18.70
CA SER A 165 -23.57 -10.02 -18.85
C SER A 165 -22.30 -9.31 -19.35
N HIS A 166 -21.69 -8.50 -18.49
CA HIS A 166 -20.34 -8.01 -18.72
C HIS A 166 -19.38 -9.21 -18.85
N PRO A 167 -18.44 -9.24 -19.81
CA PRO A 167 -17.30 -10.12 -19.70
C PRO A 167 -16.59 -9.79 -18.38
N ALA A 168 -16.41 -10.80 -17.54
CA ALA A 168 -15.75 -10.64 -16.24
C ALA A 168 -14.37 -10.01 -16.45
N GLU A 169 -14.07 -8.97 -15.69
CA GLU A 169 -12.76 -8.33 -15.71
C GLU A 169 -11.68 -9.38 -15.41
N ASP A 170 -10.66 -9.47 -16.28
CA ASP A 170 -9.56 -10.42 -16.08
C ASP A 170 -8.67 -9.91 -14.94
N LEU A 171 -8.86 -10.50 -13.76
CA LEU A 171 -8.07 -10.23 -12.57
C LEU A 171 -7.06 -11.35 -12.30
N THR A 172 -6.66 -12.12 -13.31
CA THR A 172 -5.62 -13.14 -13.12
C THR A 172 -4.29 -12.51 -12.72
N LEU A 173 -3.47 -13.27 -11.97
CA LEU A 173 -2.18 -12.79 -11.47
C LEU A 173 -1.24 -12.28 -12.58
N PRO A 174 -1.09 -12.97 -13.74
CA PRO A 174 -0.26 -12.48 -14.84
C PRO A 174 -0.76 -11.15 -15.42
N THR A 175 -2.09 -10.96 -15.52
CA THR A 175 -2.69 -9.72 -16.01
C THR A 175 -2.42 -8.57 -15.06
N LEU A 176 -2.60 -8.76 -13.74
CA LEU A 176 -2.27 -7.74 -12.74
C LEU A 176 -0.77 -7.38 -12.71
N ALA A 177 0.12 -8.37 -12.90
CA ALA A 177 1.55 -8.12 -12.99
C ALA A 177 1.94 -7.37 -14.28
N ALA A 178 1.27 -7.67 -15.39
CA ALA A 178 1.42 -6.92 -16.64
C ALA A 178 0.92 -5.48 -16.52
N ASP A 179 -0.21 -5.27 -15.85
CA ASP A 179 -0.75 -3.94 -15.54
C ASP A 179 0.26 -3.12 -14.71
N LEU A 180 0.86 -3.70 -13.67
CA LEU A 180 1.90 -3.04 -12.88
C LEU A 180 3.11 -2.65 -13.74
N ALA A 181 3.58 -3.54 -14.62
CA ALA A 181 4.68 -3.25 -15.52
C ALA A 181 4.34 -2.13 -16.52
N ALA A 182 3.13 -2.13 -17.08
CA ALA A 182 2.65 -1.10 -17.99
C ALA A 182 2.53 0.26 -17.29
N LEU A 183 1.99 0.29 -16.08
CA LEU A 183 1.87 1.49 -15.25
C LEU A 183 3.24 2.12 -14.97
N LEU A 184 4.26 1.32 -14.66
CA LEU A 184 5.63 1.81 -14.48
C LEU A 184 6.20 2.44 -15.75
N ALA A 185 6.00 1.80 -16.91
CA ALA A 185 6.46 2.33 -18.19
C ALA A 185 5.75 3.65 -18.56
N LEU A 186 4.43 3.70 -18.36
CA LEU A 186 3.62 4.89 -18.60
C LEU A 186 3.97 6.02 -17.63
N THR A 187 4.22 5.72 -16.37
CA THR A 187 4.67 6.71 -15.37
C THR A 187 6.02 7.30 -15.77
N LYS A 188 6.99 6.47 -16.18
CA LYS A 188 8.28 6.94 -16.69
C LYS A 188 8.10 7.94 -17.84
N ALA A 189 7.25 7.59 -18.81
CA ALA A 189 6.99 8.44 -19.97
C ALA A 189 6.28 9.75 -19.58
N HIS A 190 5.22 9.66 -18.76
CA HIS A 190 4.40 10.79 -18.31
C HIS A 190 5.21 11.78 -17.45
N MET A 191 6.10 11.28 -16.60
CA MET A 191 6.96 12.10 -15.76
C MET A 191 8.24 12.55 -16.45
N HIS A 192 8.42 12.20 -17.72
CA HIS A 192 9.61 12.50 -18.53
C HIS A 192 10.92 12.05 -17.87
N TRP A 193 10.90 10.92 -17.17
CA TRP A 193 12.09 10.37 -16.55
C TRP A 193 12.99 9.69 -17.59
N PRO A 194 14.29 10.06 -17.72
CA PRO A 194 15.20 9.42 -18.66
C PRO A 194 15.29 7.90 -18.48
N ALA A 195 15.30 7.49 -17.21
CA ALA A 195 15.25 6.11 -16.75
C ALA A 195 14.31 6.00 -15.55
N LEU A 196 13.78 4.81 -15.29
CA LEU A 196 13.08 4.57 -14.03
C LEU A 196 14.06 4.76 -12.87
N PRO A 197 13.64 5.41 -11.76
CA PRO A 197 14.43 5.44 -10.53
C PRO A 197 14.70 4.02 -10.00
N PRO A 198 15.69 3.83 -9.12
CA PRO A 198 15.88 2.56 -8.43
C PRO A 198 14.60 2.14 -7.69
N LEU A 199 14.11 0.92 -7.95
CA LEU A 199 12.78 0.49 -7.53
C LEU A 199 12.83 -0.39 -6.28
N ILE A 200 11.93 -0.11 -5.34
CA ILE A 200 11.50 -1.05 -4.30
C ILE A 200 10.01 -1.31 -4.52
N LEU A 201 9.63 -2.55 -4.83
CA LEU A 201 8.22 -2.91 -4.91
C LEU A 201 7.72 -3.30 -3.51
N VAL A 202 6.52 -2.89 -3.13
CA VAL A 202 5.91 -3.25 -1.86
C VAL A 202 4.48 -3.68 -2.13
N GLY A 203 4.15 -4.92 -1.81
CA GLY A 203 2.84 -5.49 -2.08
C GLY A 203 2.20 -6.03 -0.82
N HIS A 204 0.94 -5.65 -0.56
CA HIS A 204 0.15 -6.23 0.53
C HIS A 204 -0.84 -7.27 0.01
N SER A 205 -0.92 -8.44 0.65
CA SER A 205 -1.88 -9.49 0.30
C SER A 205 -1.84 -9.83 -1.21
N LEU A 206 -2.94 -9.66 -1.96
CA LEU A 206 -2.96 -9.74 -3.44
C LEU A 206 -1.81 -8.96 -4.08
N GLY A 207 -1.56 -7.72 -3.66
CA GLY A 207 -0.45 -6.93 -4.18
C GLY A 207 0.91 -7.54 -3.91
N GLY A 208 1.06 -8.28 -2.79
CA GLY A 208 2.25 -9.08 -2.49
C GLY A 208 2.50 -10.15 -3.54
N ALA A 209 1.43 -10.83 -3.97
CA ALA A 209 1.52 -11.79 -5.06
C ALA A 209 1.88 -11.13 -6.39
N VAL A 210 1.29 -9.98 -6.70
CA VAL A 210 1.55 -9.25 -7.95
C VAL A 210 3.02 -8.80 -8.05
N VAL A 211 3.58 -8.25 -6.97
CA VAL A 211 5.00 -7.81 -6.99
C VAL A 211 5.96 -9.00 -7.06
N ALA A 212 5.61 -10.13 -6.44
CA ALA A 212 6.39 -11.37 -6.53
C ALA A 212 6.36 -11.95 -7.95
N GLU A 213 5.19 -11.98 -8.60
CA GLU A 213 5.01 -12.41 -10.00
C GLU A 213 5.84 -11.54 -10.95
N LEU A 214 5.76 -10.22 -10.80
CA LEU A 214 6.54 -9.29 -11.63
C LEU A 214 8.04 -9.50 -11.43
N ALA A 215 8.51 -9.59 -10.18
CA ALA A 215 9.92 -9.81 -9.87
C ALA A 215 10.43 -11.16 -10.39
N ASN A 216 9.60 -12.21 -10.35
CA ASN A 216 9.90 -13.53 -10.91
C ASN A 216 10.01 -13.48 -12.43
N THR A 217 9.03 -12.85 -13.08
CA THR A 217 9.01 -12.67 -14.53
C THR A 217 10.21 -11.86 -15.04
N LEU A 218 10.62 -10.83 -14.29
CA LEU A 218 11.84 -10.04 -14.58
C LEU A 218 13.14 -10.83 -14.37
N SER A 219 13.12 -11.90 -13.57
CA SER A 219 14.25 -12.82 -13.38
C SER A 219 14.41 -13.74 -14.60
N ALA A 220 13.30 -14.24 -15.14
CA ALA A 220 13.27 -15.12 -16.29
C ALA A 220 13.66 -14.42 -17.61
N ARG A 221 13.35 -13.13 -17.74
CA ARG A 221 13.74 -12.32 -18.90
C ARG A 221 15.10 -11.70 -18.65
N ALA A 222 16.08 -11.91 -19.52
CA ALA A 222 17.40 -11.26 -19.46
C ALA A 222 17.37 -9.72 -19.67
N SER A 223 16.21 -9.09 -19.56
CA SER A 223 16.01 -7.65 -19.77
C SER A 223 16.34 -6.87 -18.51
N THR A 224 17.24 -5.89 -18.66
CA THR A 224 17.67 -4.94 -17.62
C THR A 224 16.79 -3.69 -17.56
N ALA A 225 15.60 -3.69 -18.18
CA ALA A 225 14.78 -2.48 -18.35
C ALA A 225 14.32 -1.81 -17.03
N MET A 226 14.32 -2.54 -15.92
CA MET A 226 13.98 -2.03 -14.58
C MET A 226 15.15 -2.26 -13.61
N ASP A 227 15.58 -1.20 -12.93
CA ASP A 227 16.55 -1.27 -11.83
C ASP A 227 15.85 -1.66 -10.53
N LEU A 228 15.37 -2.91 -10.47
CA LEU A 228 14.72 -3.47 -9.30
C LEU A 228 15.75 -3.83 -8.23
N LEU A 229 15.79 -3.04 -7.15
CA LEU A 229 16.67 -3.29 -6.00
C LEU A 229 16.13 -4.42 -5.13
N GLY A 230 14.82 -4.47 -4.94
CA GLY A 230 14.15 -5.51 -4.17
C GLY A 230 12.64 -5.34 -4.07
N TYR A 231 11.98 -6.30 -3.46
CA TYR A 231 10.54 -6.30 -3.22
C TYR A 231 10.19 -6.83 -1.84
N ALA A 232 9.15 -6.24 -1.26
CA ALA A 232 8.60 -6.58 0.03
C ALA A 232 7.17 -7.10 -0.12
N VAL A 233 6.88 -8.25 0.49
CA VAL A 233 5.56 -8.86 0.56
C VAL A 233 5.05 -8.69 2.00
N LEU A 234 3.85 -8.11 2.13
CA LEU A 234 3.21 -7.82 3.41
C LEU A 234 2.02 -8.75 3.64
N ASP A 235 2.07 -9.48 4.74
CA ASP A 235 1.03 -10.32 5.34
C ASP A 235 0.34 -11.30 4.38
N VAL A 236 1.16 -12.05 3.61
CA VAL A 236 0.67 -13.16 2.81
C VAL A 236 1.73 -14.25 2.68
N VAL A 237 1.30 -15.49 2.88
CA VAL A 237 2.05 -16.73 2.64
C VAL A 237 1.10 -17.71 1.96
N GLU A 238 1.57 -18.45 0.96
CA GLU A 238 0.76 -19.33 0.11
C GLU A 238 -0.18 -20.24 0.91
N GLY A 239 0.36 -21.08 1.81
CA GLY A 239 -0.44 -22.03 2.58
C GLY A 239 -1.55 -21.34 3.37
N SER A 240 -1.18 -20.38 4.21
CA SER A 240 -2.14 -19.63 5.03
C SER A 240 -3.15 -18.83 4.22
N ALA A 241 -2.77 -18.34 3.03
CA ALA A 241 -3.65 -17.58 2.17
C ALA A 241 -4.73 -18.48 1.56
N LEU A 242 -4.35 -19.67 1.08
CA LEU A 242 -5.27 -20.65 0.52
C LEU A 242 -6.26 -21.17 1.59
N ASP A 243 -5.78 -21.40 2.81
CA ASP A 243 -6.64 -21.79 3.94
C ASP A 243 -7.63 -20.68 4.30
N ALA A 244 -7.18 -19.42 4.32
CA ALA A 244 -8.02 -18.26 4.60
C ALA A 244 -9.11 -18.02 3.54
N LEU A 245 -8.95 -18.49 2.30
CA LEU A 245 -10.00 -18.35 1.27
C LEU A 245 -11.30 -19.05 1.67
N GLN A 246 -11.24 -20.11 2.48
CA GLN A 246 -12.42 -20.84 2.93
C GLN A 246 -13.33 -20.00 3.83
N SER A 247 -12.76 -19.07 4.60
CA SER A 247 -13.49 -18.19 5.52
C SER A 247 -13.84 -16.82 4.92
N MET A 248 -13.33 -16.49 3.72
CA MET A 248 -13.58 -15.20 3.07
C MET A 248 -15.05 -14.95 2.77
N THR A 249 -15.81 -15.96 2.36
CA THR A 249 -17.26 -15.80 2.12
C THR A 249 -18.01 -15.38 3.39
N ALA A 250 -17.66 -15.99 4.53
CA ALA A 250 -18.25 -15.63 5.82
C ALA A 250 -17.86 -14.20 6.23
N TYR A 251 -16.59 -13.81 6.05
CA TYR A 251 -16.14 -12.45 6.31
C TYR A 251 -16.89 -11.43 5.45
N LEU A 252 -17.03 -11.68 4.14
CA LEU A 252 -17.75 -10.78 3.23
C LEU A 252 -19.22 -10.60 3.64
N ALA A 253 -19.86 -11.65 4.16
CA ALA A 253 -21.24 -11.57 4.65
C ALA A 253 -21.42 -10.67 5.89
N THR A 254 -20.34 -10.42 6.65
CA THR A 254 -20.39 -9.49 7.80
C THR A 254 -20.29 -8.01 7.41
N ARG A 255 -19.88 -7.71 6.17
CA ARG A 255 -19.70 -6.34 5.71
C ARG A 255 -21.06 -5.65 5.53
N PRO A 256 -21.24 -4.40 6.00
CA PRO A 256 -22.39 -3.59 5.65
C PRO A 256 -22.52 -3.50 4.12
N ALA A 257 -23.73 -3.57 3.59
CA ALA A 257 -23.98 -3.42 2.15
C ALA A 257 -23.63 -2.02 1.62
N GLY A 258 -23.60 -1.02 2.51
CA GLY A 258 -23.22 0.35 2.23
C GLY A 258 -23.23 1.20 3.50
N PHE A 259 -23.01 2.50 3.34
CA PHE A 259 -22.93 3.46 4.44
C PHE A 259 -23.75 4.72 4.13
N ALA A 260 -24.26 5.36 5.18
CA ALA A 260 -25.00 6.63 5.06
C ALA A 260 -24.05 7.82 4.79
N SER A 261 -22.85 7.78 5.38
CA SER A 261 -21.80 8.78 5.18
C SER A 261 -20.41 8.14 5.13
N LEU A 262 -19.43 8.87 4.59
CA LEU A 262 -18.01 8.46 4.65
C LEU A 262 -17.50 8.36 6.09
N ARG A 263 -17.98 9.26 6.97
CA ARG A 263 -17.65 9.25 8.39
C ARG A 263 -18.05 7.93 9.06
N ASP A 264 -19.25 7.43 8.76
CA ASP A 264 -19.75 6.16 9.32
C ASP A 264 -18.94 4.97 8.80
N ALA A 265 -18.51 5.03 7.53
CA ALA A 265 -17.64 4.01 6.97
C ALA A 265 -16.27 3.97 7.66
N VAL A 266 -15.63 5.13 7.85
CA VAL A 266 -14.36 5.23 8.57
C VAL A 266 -14.52 4.72 10.00
N GLU A 267 -15.58 5.14 10.70
CA GLU A 267 -15.89 4.70 12.06
C GLU A 267 -16.06 3.18 12.14
N TRP A 268 -16.79 2.57 11.18
CA TRP A 268 -16.97 1.12 11.11
C TRP A 268 -15.63 0.39 10.96
N HIS A 269 -14.74 0.81 10.03
CA HIS A 269 -13.44 0.17 9.82
C HIS A 269 -12.53 0.20 11.05
N VAL A 270 -12.58 1.30 11.81
CA VAL A 270 -11.80 1.44 13.05
C VAL A 270 -12.39 0.58 14.17
N ARG A 271 -13.72 0.60 14.34
CA ARG A 271 -14.41 -0.17 15.39
C ARG A 271 -14.38 -1.68 15.14
N SER A 272 -14.48 -2.12 13.88
CA SER A 272 -14.31 -3.52 13.49
C SER A 272 -12.85 -4.00 13.57
N ARG A 273 -11.92 -3.07 13.81
CA ARG A 273 -10.46 -3.29 13.80
C ARG A 273 -9.94 -3.82 12.46
N THR A 274 -10.69 -3.63 11.37
CA THR A 274 -10.22 -3.91 10.00
C THR A 274 -9.02 -3.03 9.66
N VAL A 275 -9.08 -1.75 10.03
CA VAL A 275 -7.94 -0.83 10.03
C VAL A 275 -7.85 -0.23 11.43
N ARG A 276 -6.81 -0.58 12.18
CA ARG A 276 -6.66 -0.20 13.60
C ARG A 276 -6.22 1.25 13.75
N ASN A 277 -5.50 1.77 12.75
CA ASN A 277 -5.02 3.15 12.75
C ASN A 277 -6.09 4.12 12.22
N GLY A 278 -6.64 4.95 13.10
CA GLY A 278 -7.67 5.92 12.72
C GLY A 278 -7.21 6.98 11.71
N VAL A 279 -5.92 7.34 11.67
CA VAL A 279 -5.40 8.27 10.66
C VAL A 279 -5.36 7.61 9.29
N SER A 280 -4.90 6.35 9.22
CA SER A 280 -4.88 5.59 7.97
C SER A 280 -6.29 5.36 7.45
N ALA A 281 -7.21 4.92 8.30
CA ALA A 281 -8.61 4.69 7.91
C ALA A 281 -9.27 5.95 7.32
N ARG A 282 -9.00 7.13 7.89
CA ARG A 282 -9.58 8.40 7.41
C ARG A 282 -9.12 8.80 6.01
N VAL A 283 -7.96 8.33 5.54
CA VAL A 283 -7.48 8.58 4.17
C VAL A 283 -7.79 7.42 3.22
N SER A 284 -7.68 6.17 3.67
CA SER A 284 -7.81 5.00 2.80
C SER A 284 -9.26 4.60 2.52
N VAL A 285 -10.12 4.60 3.55
CA VAL A 285 -11.52 4.13 3.44
C VAL A 285 -12.36 4.90 2.42
N PRO A 286 -12.28 6.24 2.31
CA PRO A 286 -13.05 6.98 1.30
C PRO A 286 -12.79 6.47 -0.13
N GLY A 287 -11.56 6.06 -0.45
CA GLY A 287 -11.21 5.51 -1.76
C GLY A 287 -11.88 4.17 -2.06
N LEU A 288 -12.36 3.45 -1.05
CA LEU A 288 -13.02 2.15 -1.19
C LEU A 288 -14.52 2.28 -1.53
N LEU A 289 -15.03 3.51 -1.54
CA LEU A 289 -16.44 3.79 -1.69
C LEU A 289 -16.71 4.64 -2.93
N VAL A 290 -17.91 4.49 -3.45
CA VAL A 290 -18.46 5.32 -4.53
C VAL A 290 -19.85 5.79 -4.13
N GLU A 291 -20.18 7.03 -4.50
CA GLU A 291 -21.52 7.54 -4.29
C GLU A 291 -22.49 6.75 -5.19
N GLY A 292 -23.50 6.15 -4.58
CA GLY A 292 -24.51 5.33 -5.23
C GLY A 292 -25.89 5.98 -5.14
N GLY A 293 -26.82 5.46 -5.95
CA GLY A 293 -28.26 5.69 -5.78
C GLY A 293 -28.95 4.49 -5.13
N GLY A 294 -29.94 4.72 -4.27
CA GLY A 294 -30.74 3.67 -3.63
C GLY A 294 -30.77 3.77 -2.10
N ALA A 295 -30.80 2.63 -1.41
CA ALA A 295 -30.90 2.56 0.06
C ALA A 295 -29.66 3.08 0.81
N TRP A 296 -28.50 3.12 0.14
CA TRP A 296 -27.23 3.58 0.72
C TRP A 296 -26.63 4.66 -0.17
N ARG A 297 -26.18 5.76 0.46
CA ARG A 297 -25.49 6.84 -0.23
C ARG A 297 -24.11 6.41 -0.72
N TRP A 298 -23.39 5.63 0.09
CA TRP A 298 -22.07 5.13 -0.23
C TRP A 298 -22.10 3.61 -0.33
N ARG A 299 -21.56 3.08 -1.43
CA ARG A 299 -21.42 1.63 -1.65
C ARG A 299 -19.97 1.28 -1.88
N TRP A 300 -19.64 0.01 -1.67
CA TRP A 300 -18.34 -0.53 -2.01
C TRP A 300 -18.07 -0.32 -3.51
N ARG A 301 -16.90 0.23 -3.79
CA ARG A 301 -16.43 0.48 -5.14
C ARG A 301 -16.09 -0.81 -5.87
N THR A 302 -15.46 -1.75 -5.17
CA THR A 302 -15.09 -3.06 -5.71
C THR A 302 -16.01 -4.13 -5.15
N GLU A 303 -16.67 -4.86 -6.04
CA GLU A 303 -17.45 -6.04 -5.67
C GLU A 303 -16.51 -7.21 -5.44
N LEU A 304 -15.93 -7.27 -4.23
CA LEU A 304 -14.86 -8.22 -3.91
C LEU A 304 -15.31 -9.69 -4.10
N ALA A 305 -16.58 -10.00 -3.83
CA ALA A 305 -17.14 -11.34 -4.04
C ALA A 305 -17.07 -11.79 -5.51
N ALA A 306 -17.25 -10.88 -6.47
CA ALA A 306 -17.17 -11.19 -7.89
C ALA A 306 -15.76 -11.62 -8.34
N THR A 307 -14.74 -11.32 -7.53
CA THR A 307 -13.34 -11.68 -7.82
C THR A 307 -12.97 -13.09 -7.32
N GLN A 308 -13.86 -13.78 -6.61
CA GLN A 308 -13.64 -15.13 -6.06
C GLN A 308 -13.02 -16.13 -7.05
N PRO A 309 -13.44 -16.18 -8.33
CA PRO A 309 -12.88 -17.16 -9.28
C PRO A 309 -11.35 -17.04 -9.50
N PHE A 310 -10.74 -15.90 -9.15
CA PHE A 310 -9.32 -15.66 -9.33
C PHE A 310 -8.47 -15.89 -8.08
N TRP A 311 -9.08 -15.99 -6.89
CA TRP A 311 -8.38 -15.95 -5.61
C TRP A 311 -7.33 -17.05 -5.45
N GLU A 312 -7.69 -18.29 -5.78
CA GLU A 312 -6.75 -19.41 -5.70
C GLU A 312 -5.55 -19.20 -6.63
N GLY A 313 -5.80 -18.68 -7.84
CA GLY A 313 -4.76 -18.37 -8.82
C GLY A 313 -3.80 -17.25 -8.41
N TRP A 314 -4.22 -16.37 -7.48
CA TRP A 314 -3.34 -15.32 -6.95
C TRP A 314 -2.26 -15.89 -6.04
N PHE A 315 -2.59 -16.91 -5.24
CA PHE A 315 -1.69 -17.39 -4.18
C PHE A 315 -0.98 -18.70 -4.53
N ARG A 316 -1.50 -19.48 -5.48
CA ARG A 316 -0.86 -20.72 -5.92
C ARG A 316 0.55 -20.48 -6.50
N GLY A 317 1.54 -21.16 -5.93
CA GLY A 317 2.96 -21.04 -6.25
C GLY A 317 3.60 -19.71 -5.82
N LEU A 318 2.96 -18.94 -4.93
CA LEU A 318 3.46 -17.65 -4.47
C LEU A 318 4.83 -17.79 -3.80
N SER A 319 5.03 -18.80 -2.96
CA SER A 319 6.28 -18.96 -2.20
C SER A 319 7.48 -19.21 -3.11
N GLY A 320 7.32 -20.09 -4.11
CA GLY A 320 8.32 -20.29 -5.15
C GLY A 320 8.60 -19.05 -6.00
N LYS A 321 7.55 -18.30 -6.40
CA LYS A 321 7.71 -17.03 -7.15
C LYS A 321 8.46 -15.99 -6.32
N PHE A 322 8.08 -15.84 -5.06
CA PHE A 322 8.73 -14.95 -4.11
C PHE A 322 10.19 -15.30 -3.92
N LEU A 323 10.57 -16.58 -3.78
CA LEU A 323 11.98 -16.96 -3.61
C LEU A 323 12.79 -16.84 -4.90
N GLY A 324 12.18 -17.09 -6.06
CA GLY A 324 12.83 -17.04 -7.38
C GLY A 324 12.94 -15.65 -8.01
N GLY A 325 12.26 -14.64 -7.46
CA GLY A 325 12.26 -13.28 -8.00
C GLY A 325 13.58 -12.52 -7.86
N ARG A 326 13.79 -11.60 -8.81
CA ARG A 326 15.00 -10.78 -8.92
C ARG A 326 15.00 -9.64 -7.88
N GLY A 327 16.14 -9.43 -7.23
CA GLY A 327 16.35 -8.37 -6.24
C GLY A 327 16.34 -8.89 -4.79
N GLY A 328 16.59 -8.00 -3.84
CA GLY A 328 16.41 -8.28 -2.42
C GLY A 328 14.97 -8.70 -2.13
N LYS A 329 14.80 -9.58 -1.14
CA LYS A 329 13.49 -10.12 -0.75
C LYS A 329 13.21 -9.78 0.70
N MET A 330 11.99 -9.32 0.96
CA MET A 330 11.53 -9.00 2.31
C MET A 330 10.11 -9.52 2.52
N LEU A 331 9.88 -10.15 3.67
CA LEU A 331 8.58 -10.62 4.11
C LEU A 331 8.26 -9.97 5.46
N LEU A 332 7.12 -9.28 5.54
CA LEU A 332 6.59 -8.72 6.79
C LEU A 332 5.29 -9.46 7.12
N LEU A 333 5.19 -10.01 8.32
CA LEU A 333 4.01 -10.76 8.77
C LEU A 333 3.46 -10.20 10.07
N ALA A 334 2.14 -10.31 10.27
CA ALA A 334 1.53 -10.05 11.57
C ALA A 334 1.78 -11.24 12.52
N GLY A 335 1.87 -12.47 12.01
CA GLY A 335 2.15 -13.68 12.79
C GLY A 335 3.11 -14.65 12.07
N THR A 336 3.90 -15.41 12.83
CA THR A 336 4.88 -16.38 12.32
C THR A 336 4.35 -17.79 12.13
N ASP A 337 3.16 -18.07 12.66
CA ASP A 337 2.43 -19.34 12.59
C ASP A 337 2.06 -19.78 11.16
N ARG A 338 2.47 -19.00 10.16
CA ARG A 338 1.98 -19.05 8.78
C ARG A 338 3.04 -19.37 7.74
N LEU A 339 4.31 -19.54 8.11
CA LEU A 339 5.36 -19.88 7.13
C LEU A 339 5.17 -21.31 6.61
N ASP A 340 5.01 -21.45 5.29
CA ASP A 340 5.02 -22.76 4.65
C ASP A 340 6.44 -23.36 4.59
N THR A 341 6.51 -24.63 4.21
CA THR A 341 7.76 -25.38 4.11
C THR A 341 8.79 -24.69 3.20
N GLU A 342 8.37 -24.12 2.06
CA GLU A 342 9.29 -23.47 1.13
C GLU A 342 9.89 -22.20 1.72
N LEU A 343 9.06 -21.35 2.34
CA LEU A 343 9.51 -20.14 3.00
C LEU A 343 10.34 -20.41 4.24
N MET A 344 10.05 -21.48 4.98
CA MET A 344 10.88 -21.92 6.11
C MET A 344 12.28 -22.33 5.63
N ILE A 345 12.36 -23.15 4.58
CA ILE A 345 13.64 -23.53 3.96
C ILE A 345 14.37 -22.29 3.45
N GLY A 346 13.67 -21.39 2.76
CA GLY A 346 14.24 -20.14 2.25
C GLY A 346 14.78 -19.24 3.36
N GLN A 347 14.10 -19.18 4.50
CA GLN A 347 14.53 -18.40 5.66
C GLN A 347 15.78 -18.99 6.30
N MET A 348 15.80 -20.31 6.50
CA MET A 348 16.97 -21.02 7.05
C MET A 348 18.21 -20.89 6.15
N GLN A 349 18.00 -20.71 4.83
CA GLN A 349 19.06 -20.45 3.85
C GLN A 349 19.42 -18.96 3.72
N GLY A 350 18.77 -18.05 4.46
CA GLY A 350 19.02 -16.61 4.40
C GLY A 350 18.63 -15.96 3.06
N LYS A 351 17.65 -16.53 2.33
CA LYS A 351 17.24 -16.04 1.00
C LYS A 351 16.45 -14.73 1.03
N TYR A 352 15.87 -14.37 2.18
CA TYR A 352 15.09 -13.16 2.35
C TYR A 352 15.19 -12.63 3.79
N ALA A 353 14.80 -11.37 3.98
CA ALA A 353 14.66 -10.77 5.30
C ALA A 353 13.23 -10.96 5.81
N LEU A 354 13.06 -11.42 7.05
CA LEU A 354 11.77 -11.59 7.71
C LEU A 354 11.64 -10.60 8.86
N GLN A 355 10.50 -9.92 8.96
CA GLN A 355 10.11 -9.13 10.11
C GLN A 355 8.69 -9.48 10.52
N VAL A 356 8.44 -9.49 11.83
CA VAL A 356 7.13 -9.83 12.40
C VAL A 356 6.64 -8.68 13.26
N PHE A 357 5.35 -8.33 13.15
CA PHE A 357 4.68 -7.31 13.95
C PHE A 357 3.39 -7.87 14.57
N PRO A 358 3.49 -8.56 15.72
CA PRO A 358 2.34 -9.22 16.37
C PRO A 358 1.23 -8.25 16.79
N GLU A 359 1.54 -6.97 16.95
CA GLU A 359 0.58 -5.94 17.32
C GLU A 359 -0.26 -5.43 16.13
N ALA A 360 0.11 -5.75 14.88
CA ALA A 360 -0.66 -5.42 13.68
C ALA A 360 -1.83 -6.41 13.46
N GLY A 361 -2.89 -5.93 12.80
CA GLY A 361 -3.82 -6.80 12.10
C GLY A 361 -3.30 -7.15 10.70
N HIS A 362 -4.22 -7.51 9.80
CA HIS A 362 -3.88 -7.88 8.43
C HIS A 362 -3.23 -6.74 7.63
N PHE A 363 -3.64 -5.50 7.87
CA PHE A 363 -3.14 -4.32 7.16
C PHE A 363 -1.94 -3.71 7.89
N ILE A 364 -0.82 -4.44 7.93
CA ILE A 364 0.41 -4.04 8.63
C ILE A 364 0.84 -2.61 8.31
N HIS A 365 0.79 -2.24 7.02
CA HIS A 365 1.20 -0.92 6.53
C HIS A 365 0.25 0.20 6.94
N GLU A 366 -1.02 -0.10 7.22
CA GLU A 366 -1.98 0.88 7.74
C GLU A 366 -1.93 0.96 9.27
N ASP A 367 -1.78 -0.18 9.94
CA ASP A 367 -1.82 -0.28 11.39
C ASP A 367 -0.54 0.29 12.03
N LEU A 368 0.63 -0.07 11.48
CA LEU A 368 1.95 0.30 12.00
C LEU A 368 2.82 0.98 10.91
N PRO A 369 2.38 2.11 10.33
CA PRO A 369 3.06 2.72 9.19
C PRO A 369 4.49 3.15 9.53
N GLU A 370 4.76 3.64 10.73
CA GLU A 370 6.10 4.09 11.13
C GLU A 370 7.10 2.94 11.29
N LYS A 371 6.69 1.84 11.95
CA LYS A 371 7.53 0.65 12.09
C LYS A 371 7.78 0.01 10.73
N THR A 372 6.75 -0.09 9.91
CA THR A 372 6.84 -0.60 8.53
C THR A 372 7.79 0.26 7.68
N ALA A 373 7.70 1.60 7.77
CA ALA A 373 8.59 2.51 7.07
C ALA A 373 10.06 2.33 7.49
N THR A 374 10.32 2.14 8.79
CA THR A 374 11.67 1.90 9.31
C THR A 374 12.31 0.70 8.63
N VAL A 375 11.58 -0.42 8.60
CA VAL A 375 12.05 -1.69 8.04
C VAL A 375 12.26 -1.59 6.53
N LEU A 376 11.34 -0.95 5.80
CA LEU A 376 11.45 -0.75 4.36
C LEU A 376 12.59 0.18 3.97
N VAL A 377 12.86 1.24 4.74
CA VAL A 377 13.99 2.15 4.50
C VAL A 377 15.32 1.44 4.77
N ASP A 378 15.42 0.65 5.83
CA ASP A 378 16.62 -0.13 6.13
C ASP A 378 16.83 -1.28 5.12
N PHE A 379 15.75 -1.84 4.59
CA PHE A 379 15.79 -2.76 3.46
C PHE A 379 16.34 -2.10 2.20
N TYR A 380 15.83 -0.93 1.84
CA TYR A 380 16.35 -0.15 0.72
C TYR A 380 17.85 0.13 0.89
N ARG A 381 18.26 0.69 2.04
CA ARG A 381 19.67 1.04 2.32
C ARG A 381 20.62 -0.15 2.17
N ARG A 382 20.20 -1.35 2.56
CA ARG A 382 21.01 -2.59 2.41
C ARG A 382 21.13 -3.06 0.96
N ASN A 383 20.14 -2.76 0.12
CA ASN A 383 20.11 -3.17 -1.29
C ASN A 383 20.58 -2.06 -2.24
N ASP A 384 20.77 -0.84 -1.75
CA ASP A 384 21.28 0.27 -2.53
C ASP A 384 22.76 0.05 -2.89
N ARG A 385 23.00 -0.18 -4.18
CA ARG A 385 24.32 -0.48 -4.73
C ARG A 385 25.19 0.77 -4.89
N SER A 386 24.61 1.97 -4.77
CA SER A 386 25.37 3.23 -4.88
C SER A 386 26.34 3.44 -3.71
N ALA A 387 26.09 2.79 -2.57
CA ALA A 387 26.98 2.80 -1.41
C ALA A 387 28.18 1.84 -1.54
N LEU A 388 28.10 0.84 -2.43
CA LEU A 388 29.18 -0.12 -2.70
C LEU A 388 30.15 0.45 -3.74
N VAL A 389 30.88 1.50 -3.36
CA VAL A 389 32.12 1.87 -4.06
C VAL A 389 33.18 0.84 -3.66
N LEU A 390 33.26 -0.25 -4.41
CA LEU A 390 34.43 -1.13 -4.33
C LEU A 390 35.66 -0.28 -4.64
N PRO A 391 36.77 -0.42 -3.88
CA PRO A 391 38.02 0.22 -4.24
C PRO A 391 38.33 -0.10 -5.71
N PRO A 392 38.69 0.90 -6.53
CA PRO A 392 39.04 0.66 -7.93
C PRO A 392 40.07 -0.46 -8.00
N LYS A 393 39.89 -1.39 -8.95
CA LYS A 393 40.81 -2.51 -9.09
C LYS A 393 42.23 -1.95 -9.26
N VAL A 394 43.22 -2.62 -8.69
CA VAL A 394 44.64 -2.20 -8.79
C VAL A 394 45.06 -1.97 -10.25
N SER A 395 44.51 -2.74 -11.18
CA SER A 395 44.68 -2.54 -12.63
C SER A 395 44.18 -1.18 -13.15
N GLU A 396 43.07 -0.67 -12.62
CA GLU A 396 42.52 0.65 -12.99
C GLU A 396 43.29 1.79 -12.33
N LEU A 397 43.81 1.58 -11.11
CA LEU A 397 44.71 2.54 -10.44
C LEU A 397 46.03 2.69 -11.20
N LEU A 398 46.61 1.57 -11.67
CA LEU A 398 47.80 1.55 -12.51
C LEU A 398 47.55 2.20 -13.88
N ALA A 399 46.39 1.93 -14.50
CA ALA A 399 46.01 2.57 -15.77
C ALA A 399 45.77 4.08 -15.65
N GLN A 400 45.42 4.58 -14.46
CA GLN A 400 45.27 6.00 -14.15
C GLN A 400 46.59 6.68 -13.74
N GLY A 401 47.73 5.98 -13.81
CA GLY A 401 49.04 6.53 -13.47
C GLY A 401 49.22 6.85 -11.98
N LYS A 402 48.32 6.36 -11.12
CA LYS A 402 48.46 6.49 -9.67
C LYS A 402 49.46 5.44 -9.20
N ARG A 403 50.54 5.88 -8.53
CA ARG A 403 51.44 4.95 -7.84
C ARG A 403 50.66 4.25 -6.74
N VAL A 404 50.59 2.92 -6.84
CA VAL A 404 50.01 2.01 -5.83
C VAL A 404 50.95 1.93 -4.65
#